data_AF-A0A318SGX0-F1
#
_entry.id   AF-A0A318SGX0-F1
#
_cell.length_a   1.000
_cell.length_b   1.000
_cell.length_c   1.000
_cell.angle_alpha   90.00
_cell.angle_beta   90.00
_cell.angle_gamma   90.00
#
_symmetry.space_group_name_H-M   'P 1'
#
loop_
_entity.id
_entity.type
_entity.pdbx_description
1 polymer ?
#
loop_
_entity_poly.entity_id
_entity_poly.type
_entity_poly.pdbx_seq_one_letter_code
_entity_poly.pdbx_strand_id
1 'polypeptide(L)'
;MAAIPTWRLLVRLKARHIEKQESVVAEALASVRECEAGLEKARSAEARRRSVFTANQQALFELYSEGRSFSPDLALMRKRQIDASEQDLRQAEHETSVHEQRVNTVREDLRNARSQLRQMQQQARMFGDELDKAVRLESRVQEDLQDEDAEETAVARRAGASGLGVEQGVP
;
A
#
# COMPACT_ATOMS: atom_id res chain seq x y z
N MET A 1 12.03 -9.06 31.82
CA MET A 1 12.32 -9.19 30.37
C MET A 1 11.37 -10.23 29.79
N ALA A 2 10.80 -10.00 28.61
CA ALA A 2 10.02 -11.03 27.92
C ALA A 2 10.96 -12.13 27.38
N ALA A 3 10.55 -13.39 27.50
CA ALA A 3 11.35 -14.53 27.04
C ALA A 3 11.45 -14.55 25.49
N ILE A 4 12.57 -15.02 24.95
CA ILE A 4 12.83 -15.12 23.50
C ILE A 4 11.69 -15.82 22.72
N PRO A 5 11.05 -16.90 23.22
CA PRO A 5 9.88 -17.48 22.57
C PRO A 5 8.72 -16.48 22.36
N THR A 6 8.49 -15.59 23.33
CA THR A 6 7.46 -14.54 23.25
C THR A 6 7.79 -13.53 22.15
N TRP A 7 9.05 -13.08 22.06
CA TRP A 7 9.51 -12.20 21.00
C TRP A 7 9.39 -12.83 19.61
N ARG A 8 9.78 -14.10 19.47
CA ARG A 8 9.62 -14.85 18.20
C ARG A 8 8.16 -14.94 17.76
N LEU A 9 7.24 -15.18 18.70
CA LEU A 9 5.81 -15.19 18.41
C LEU A 9 5.32 -13.81 17.94
N LEU A 10 5.71 -12.74 18.62
CA LEU A 10 5.33 -11.37 18.24
C LEU A 10 5.82 -11.00 16.84
N VAL A 11 7.08 -11.31 16.50
CA VAL A 11 7.62 -11.06 15.15
C VAL A 11 6.83 -11.81 14.08
N ARG A 12 6.49 -13.09 14.30
CA ARG A 12 5.67 -13.87 13.36
C ARG A 12 4.26 -13.29 13.20
N LEU A 13 3.63 -12.87 14.29
CA LEU A 13 2.30 -12.24 14.23
C LEU A 13 2.34 -10.91 13.47
N LYS A 14 3.38 -10.10 13.69
CA LYS A 14 3.59 -8.84 12.95
C LYS A 14 3.83 -9.08 11.47
N ALA A 15 4.61 -10.09 11.10
CA ALA A 15 4.83 -10.47 9.70
C ALA A 15 3.52 -10.83 8.99
N ARG A 16 2.68 -11.68 9.60
CA ARG A 16 1.35 -12.01 9.06
C ARG A 16 0.44 -10.79 8.92
N HIS A 17 0.52 -9.85 9.87
CA HIS A 17 -0.28 -8.63 9.80
C HIS A 17 0.19 -7.72 8.66
N ILE A 18 1.50 -7.67 8.40
CA ILE A 18 2.09 -6.97 7.25
C ILE A 18 1.63 -7.60 5.95
N GLU A 19 1.70 -8.93 5.81
CA GLU A 19 1.21 -9.65 4.61
C GLU A 19 -0.27 -9.32 4.32
N LYS A 20 -1.10 -9.31 5.36
CA LYS A 20 -2.51 -8.89 5.23
C LYS A 20 -2.64 -7.43 4.82
N GLN A 21 -1.80 -6.53 5.33
CA GLN A 21 -1.85 -5.12 4.95
C GLN A 21 -1.34 -4.90 3.52
N GLU A 22 -0.39 -5.71 3.05
CA GLU A 22 0.07 -5.70 1.67
C GLU A 22 -1.04 -6.10 0.70
N SER A 23 -1.89 -7.06 1.06
CA SER A 23 -3.07 -7.38 0.26
C SER A 23 -4.06 -6.22 0.20
N VAL A 24 -4.30 -5.51 1.30
CA VAL A 24 -5.14 -4.30 1.32
C VAL A 24 -4.57 -3.21 0.41
N VAL A 25 -3.25 -3.00 0.42
CA VAL A 25 -2.60 -2.04 -0.50
C VAL A 25 -2.75 -2.48 -1.96
N ALA A 26 -2.66 -3.77 -2.25
CA ALA A 26 -2.87 -4.31 -3.60
C ALA A 26 -4.32 -4.12 -4.09
N GLU A 27 -5.30 -4.35 -3.22
CA GLU A 27 -6.72 -4.10 -3.49
C GLU A 27 -6.98 -2.60 -3.73
N ALA A 28 -6.44 -1.72 -2.90
CA ALA A 28 -6.55 -0.27 -3.09
C ALA A 28 -5.91 0.19 -4.42
N LEU A 29 -4.77 -0.39 -4.80
CA LEU A 29 -4.14 -0.13 -6.10
C LEU A 29 -5.02 -0.58 -7.27
N ALA A 30 -5.66 -1.74 -7.16
CA ALA A 30 -6.59 -2.22 -8.18
C ALA A 30 -7.80 -1.30 -8.32
N SER A 31 -8.36 -0.84 -7.19
CA SER A 31 -9.48 0.10 -7.17
C SER A 31 -9.13 1.45 -7.81
N VAL A 32 -7.92 1.98 -7.56
CA VAL A 32 -7.42 3.20 -8.22
C VAL A 32 -7.39 3.01 -9.74
N ARG A 33 -6.83 1.89 -10.23
CA ARG A 33 -6.75 1.61 -11.67
C ARG A 33 -8.14 1.52 -12.31
N GLU A 34 -9.09 0.87 -11.64
CA GLU A 34 -10.46 0.75 -12.12
C GLU A 34 -11.15 2.12 -12.20
N CYS A 35 -11.00 2.95 -11.15
CA CYS A 35 -11.56 4.30 -11.13
C CYS A 35 -10.94 5.21 -12.19
N GLU A 36 -9.62 5.13 -12.39
CA GLU A 36 -8.91 5.88 -13.44
C GLU A 36 -9.36 5.46 -14.85
N ALA A 37 -9.57 4.16 -15.09
CA ALA A 37 -10.13 3.68 -16.34
C ALA A 37 -11.59 4.16 -16.55
N GLY A 38 -12.38 4.23 -15.47
CA GLY A 38 -13.72 4.81 -15.49
C GLY A 38 -13.71 6.31 -15.83
N LEU A 39 -12.80 7.07 -15.23
CA LEU A 39 -12.60 8.49 -15.51
C LEU A 39 -12.20 8.72 -16.98
N GLU A 40 -11.31 7.90 -17.52
CA GLU A 40 -10.90 8.02 -18.92
C GLU A 40 -12.08 7.76 -19.87
N LYS A 41 -12.92 6.77 -19.56
CA LYS A 41 -14.17 6.54 -20.31
C LYS A 41 -15.11 7.75 -20.24
N ALA A 42 -15.30 8.34 -19.06
CA ALA A 42 -16.12 9.53 -18.87
C ALA A 42 -15.59 10.73 -19.68
N ARG A 43 -14.28 11.01 -19.60
CA ARG A 43 -13.62 12.07 -20.38
C ARG A 43 -13.76 11.87 -21.89
N SER A 44 -13.64 10.63 -22.37
CA SER A 44 -13.85 10.32 -23.78
C SER A 44 -15.32 10.54 -24.21
N ALA A 45 -16.28 10.29 -23.32
CA ALA A 45 -17.70 10.57 -23.59
C ALA A 45 -17.98 12.07 -23.58
N GLU A 46 -17.46 12.81 -22.61
CA GLU A 46 -17.54 14.27 -22.54
C GLU A 46 -16.94 14.93 -23.79
N ALA A 47 -15.74 14.51 -24.21
CA ALA A 47 -15.10 15.04 -25.41
C ALA A 47 -15.96 14.83 -26.67
N ARG A 48 -16.60 13.67 -26.80
CA ARG A 48 -17.55 13.40 -27.90
C ARG A 48 -18.77 14.32 -27.83
N ARG A 49 -19.39 14.48 -26.65
CA ARG A 49 -20.55 15.37 -26.49
C ARG A 49 -20.18 16.84 -26.74
N ARG A 50 -19.00 17.28 -26.30
CA ARG A 50 -18.46 18.61 -26.57
C ARG A 50 -18.26 18.85 -28.06
N SER A 51 -17.70 17.87 -28.78
CA SER A 51 -17.57 17.94 -30.24
C SER A 51 -18.91 18.07 -30.95
N VAL A 52 -19.95 17.33 -30.52
CA VAL A 52 -21.30 17.44 -31.09
C VAL A 52 -21.91 18.82 -30.81
N PHE A 53 -21.79 19.32 -29.59
CA PHE A 53 -22.26 20.66 -29.22
C PHE A 53 -21.59 21.75 -30.07
N THR A 54 -20.26 21.71 -30.20
CA THR A 54 -19.52 22.66 -31.04
C THR A 54 -19.91 22.57 -32.51
N ALA A 55 -20.12 21.36 -33.04
CA ALA A 55 -20.58 21.17 -34.42
C ALA A 55 -21.99 21.76 -34.64
N ASN A 56 -22.90 21.60 -33.68
CA ASN A 56 -24.22 22.20 -33.73
C ASN A 56 -24.17 23.73 -33.69
N GLN A 57 -23.27 24.31 -32.88
CA GLN A 57 -23.05 25.75 -32.84
C GLN A 57 -22.48 26.29 -34.17
N GLN A 58 -21.50 25.59 -34.75
CA GLN A 58 -20.91 25.94 -36.05
C GLN A 58 -21.96 25.87 -37.17
N ALA A 59 -22.76 24.81 -37.22
CA ALA A 59 -23.82 24.65 -38.21
C ALA A 59 -24.88 25.77 -38.10
N LEU A 60 -25.18 26.26 -36.89
CA LEU A 60 -26.05 27.42 -36.72
C LEU A 60 -25.39 28.69 -37.24
N PHE A 61 -24.11 28.91 -36.93
CA PHE A 61 -23.35 30.07 -37.40
C PHE A 61 -23.27 30.12 -38.94
N GLU A 62 -22.98 28.99 -39.58
CA GLU A 62 -22.90 28.87 -41.04
C GLU A 62 -24.21 29.28 -41.74
N LEU A 63 -25.36 28.92 -41.16
CA LEU A 63 -26.67 29.33 -41.65
C LEU A 63 -26.87 30.86 -41.65
N TYR A 64 -26.25 31.56 -40.71
CA TYR A 64 -26.30 33.03 -40.63
C TYR A 64 -25.23 33.70 -41.50
N SER A 65 -24.06 33.07 -41.72
CA SER A 65 -22.95 33.67 -42.45
C SER A 65 -23.09 33.58 -43.98
N GLU A 66 -23.81 32.59 -44.52
CA GLU A 66 -23.79 32.31 -45.96
C GLU A 66 -24.78 33.13 -46.81
N GLY A 67 -25.45 34.15 -46.27
CA GLY A 67 -26.38 34.97 -47.07
C GLY A 67 -27.53 34.19 -47.72
N ARG A 68 -27.75 32.93 -47.29
CA ARG A 68 -28.90 32.11 -47.72
C ARG A 68 -30.19 32.73 -47.18
N SER A 69 -31.30 32.48 -47.86
CA SER A 69 -32.62 32.88 -47.39
C SER A 69 -32.87 32.32 -45.99
N PHE A 70 -32.95 33.21 -45.00
CA PHE A 70 -33.21 32.88 -43.61
C PHE A 70 -34.53 32.10 -43.48
N SER A 71 -34.46 30.89 -42.93
CA SER A 71 -35.64 30.10 -42.57
C SER A 71 -35.78 30.09 -41.04
N PRO A 72 -36.81 30.76 -40.49
CA PRO A 72 -37.07 30.78 -39.05
C PRO A 72 -37.22 29.37 -38.45
N ASP A 73 -37.87 28.46 -39.18
CA ASP A 73 -38.09 27.08 -38.73
C ASP A 73 -36.79 26.30 -38.61
N LEU A 74 -35.87 26.47 -39.56
CA LEU A 74 -34.55 25.84 -39.52
C LEU A 74 -33.71 26.40 -38.37
N ALA A 75 -33.74 27.72 -38.15
CA ALA A 75 -33.06 28.35 -37.03
C ALA A 75 -33.57 27.84 -35.68
N LEU A 76 -34.90 27.71 -35.52
CA LEU A 76 -35.52 27.15 -34.32
C LEU A 76 -35.12 25.68 -34.10
N MET A 77 -35.11 24.88 -35.16
CA MET A 77 -34.68 23.47 -35.09
C MET A 77 -33.23 23.34 -34.63
N ARG A 78 -32.32 24.14 -35.20
CA ARG A 78 -30.91 24.16 -34.80
C ARG A 78 -30.72 24.63 -33.37
N LYS A 79 -31.46 25.65 -32.94
CA LYS A 79 -31.43 26.09 -31.54
C LYS A 79 -31.84 24.97 -30.59
N ARG A 80 -32.91 24.22 -30.90
CA ARG A 80 -33.31 23.03 -30.11
C ARG A 80 -32.23 21.95 -30.07
N GLN A 81 -31.54 21.70 -31.18
CA GLN A 81 -30.41 20.75 -31.21
C GLN A 81 -29.25 21.21 -30.33
N ILE A 82 -28.92 22.50 -30.36
CA ILE A 82 -27.90 23.09 -29.48
C ILE A 82 -28.30 22.90 -28.03
N ASP A 83 -29.52 23.31 -27.65
CA ASP A 83 -29.99 23.23 -26.27
C ASP A 83 -29.98 21.77 -25.76
N ALA A 84 -30.39 20.80 -26.59
CA ALA A 84 -30.30 19.38 -26.26
C ALA A 84 -28.84 18.92 -26.08
N SER A 85 -27.95 19.24 -27.02
CA SER A 85 -26.53 18.88 -26.91
C SER A 85 -25.80 19.59 -25.77
N GLU A 86 -26.27 20.78 -25.36
CA GLU A 86 -25.76 21.50 -24.19
C GLU A 86 -26.14 20.78 -22.90
N GLN A 87 -27.39 20.33 -22.78
CA GLN A 87 -27.83 19.53 -21.64
C GLN A 87 -27.05 18.22 -21.54
N ASP A 88 -26.86 17.53 -22.67
CA ASP A 88 -26.06 16.30 -22.74
C ASP A 88 -24.60 16.55 -22.34
N LEU A 89 -24.00 17.66 -22.78
CA LEU A 89 -22.64 18.05 -22.41
C LEU A 89 -22.54 18.32 -20.91
N ARG A 90 -23.43 19.14 -20.33
CA ARG A 90 -23.45 19.43 -18.89
C ARG A 90 -23.58 18.16 -18.06
N GLN A 91 -24.40 17.20 -18.51
CA GLN A 91 -24.51 15.91 -17.84
C GLN A 91 -23.19 15.13 -17.90
N ALA A 92 -22.50 15.09 -19.04
CA ALA A 92 -21.20 14.42 -19.12
C ALA A 92 -20.12 15.12 -18.28
N GLU A 93 -20.09 16.45 -18.25
CA GLU A 93 -19.17 17.20 -17.39
C GLU A 93 -19.41 16.88 -15.91
N HIS A 94 -20.68 16.75 -15.50
CA HIS A 94 -21.03 16.30 -14.16
C HIS A 94 -20.56 14.86 -13.89
N GLU A 95 -20.80 13.93 -14.82
CA GLU A 95 -20.33 12.54 -14.72
C GLU A 95 -18.80 12.46 -14.61
N THR A 96 -18.06 13.21 -15.44
CA THR A 96 -16.60 13.34 -15.34
C THR A 96 -16.18 13.84 -13.96
N SER A 97 -16.80 14.92 -13.47
CA SER A 97 -16.52 15.48 -12.15
C SER A 97 -16.73 14.46 -11.02
N VAL A 98 -17.81 13.67 -11.07
CA VAL A 98 -18.06 12.58 -10.11
C VAL A 98 -16.97 11.52 -10.18
N HIS A 99 -16.54 11.12 -11.38
CA HIS A 99 -15.43 10.17 -11.54
C HIS A 99 -14.08 10.73 -11.04
N GLU A 100 -13.80 12.01 -11.23
CA GLU A 100 -12.60 12.67 -10.69
C GLU A 100 -12.60 12.67 -9.16
N GLN A 101 -13.74 12.98 -8.54
CA GLN A 101 -13.89 12.91 -7.09
C GLN A 101 -13.67 11.48 -6.59
N ARG A 102 -14.23 10.47 -7.26
CA ARG A 102 -14.02 9.05 -6.91
C ARG A 102 -12.54 8.66 -6.99
N VAL A 103 -11.85 9.04 -8.07
CA VAL A 103 -10.39 8.80 -8.23
C VAL A 103 -9.60 9.44 -7.09
N ASN A 104 -9.94 10.66 -6.69
CA ASN A 104 -9.29 11.33 -5.57
C ASN A 104 -9.50 10.60 -4.25
N THR A 105 -10.72 10.15 -3.97
CA THR A 105 -11.03 9.36 -2.76
C THR A 105 -10.20 8.07 -2.70
N VAL A 106 -10.22 7.25 -3.76
CA VAL A 106 -9.49 5.98 -3.76
C VAL A 106 -7.97 6.16 -3.74
N ARG A 107 -7.44 7.27 -4.27
CA ARG A 107 -6.02 7.63 -4.15
C ARG A 107 -5.65 7.98 -2.72
N GLU A 108 -6.54 8.63 -1.98
CA GLU A 108 -6.32 8.94 -0.57
C GLU A 108 -6.37 7.66 0.28
N ASP A 109 -7.32 6.75 0.00
CA ASP A 109 -7.38 5.43 0.63
C ASP A 109 -6.08 4.64 0.41
N LEU A 110 -5.54 4.64 -0.81
CA LEU A 110 -4.26 4.03 -1.12
C LEU A 110 -3.09 4.66 -0.34
N ARG A 111 -3.06 6.00 -0.22
CA ARG A 111 -2.04 6.70 0.57
C ARG A 111 -2.10 6.30 2.03
N ASN A 112 -3.30 6.22 2.60
CA ASN A 112 -3.55 5.79 3.97
C ASN A 112 -3.11 4.34 4.18
N ALA A 113 -3.51 3.42 3.32
CA ALA A 113 -3.12 2.01 3.38
C ALA A 113 -1.59 1.83 3.32
N ARG A 114 -0.91 2.57 2.43
CA ARG A 114 0.56 2.58 2.34
C ARG A 114 1.23 3.18 3.58
N SER A 115 0.64 4.22 4.16
CA SER A 115 1.16 4.83 5.38
C SER A 115 1.10 3.85 6.56
N GLN A 116 -0.04 3.17 6.73
CA GLN A 116 -0.22 2.12 7.73
C GLN A 116 0.76 0.97 7.53
N LEU A 117 0.95 0.51 6.28
CA LEU A 117 1.92 -0.54 5.96
C LEU A 117 3.34 -0.14 6.38
N ARG A 118 3.79 1.08 6.06
CA ARG A 118 5.11 1.57 6.47
C ARG A 118 5.27 1.61 7.98
N GLN A 119 4.25 2.09 8.70
CA GLN A 119 4.27 2.11 10.17
C GLN A 119 4.38 0.70 10.75
N MET A 120 3.63 -0.25 10.19
CA MET A 120 3.69 -1.66 10.62
C MET A 120 5.05 -2.30 10.33
N GLN A 121 5.63 -2.04 9.16
CA GLN A 121 6.98 -2.50 8.80
C GLN A 121 8.04 -1.91 9.74
N GLN A 122 7.93 -0.63 10.10
CA GLN A 122 8.83 -0.01 11.06
C GLN A 122 8.71 -0.64 12.45
N GLN A 123 7.48 -0.90 12.92
CA GLN A 123 7.27 -1.61 14.19
C GLN A 123 7.86 -3.02 14.14
N ALA A 124 7.65 -3.77 13.05
CA ALA A 124 8.19 -5.12 12.91
C ALA A 124 9.72 -5.15 12.95
N ARG A 125 10.39 -4.15 12.36
CA ARG A 125 11.85 -3.99 12.45
C ARG A 125 12.29 -3.80 13.90
N MET A 126 11.66 -2.88 14.64
CA MET A 126 11.96 -2.66 16.06
C MET A 126 11.81 -3.96 16.89
N PHE A 127 10.76 -4.74 16.65
CA PHE A 127 10.57 -6.03 17.32
C PHE A 127 11.62 -7.07 16.91
N GLY A 128 12.04 -7.08 15.65
CA GLY A 128 13.13 -7.92 15.16
C GLY A 128 14.46 -7.57 15.83
N ASP A 129 14.79 -6.28 15.92
CA ASP A 129 16.03 -5.79 16.57
C ASP A 129 16.06 -6.16 18.06
N GLU A 130 14.92 -6.04 18.77
CA GLU A 130 14.81 -6.45 20.18
C GLU A 130 14.96 -7.97 20.35
N LEU A 131 14.38 -8.77 19.44
CA LEU A 131 14.57 -10.22 19.44
C LEU A 131 16.05 -10.59 19.22
N ASP A 132 16.71 -9.94 18.26
CA ASP A 132 18.13 -10.18 17.96
C ASP A 132 19.02 -9.82 19.15
N LYS A 133 18.73 -8.71 19.84
CA LYS A 133 19.43 -8.36 21.09
C LYS A 133 19.23 -9.42 22.16
N ALA A 134 18.00 -9.88 22.37
CA ALA A 134 17.69 -10.89 23.37
C ALA A 134 18.43 -12.22 23.07
N VAL A 135 18.42 -12.67 21.82
CA VAL A 135 19.14 -13.87 21.38
C VAL A 135 20.64 -13.73 21.62
N ARG A 136 21.25 -12.59 21.24
CA ARG A 136 22.69 -12.36 21.48
C ARG A 136 23.05 -12.36 22.96
N LEU A 137 22.19 -11.81 23.82
CA LEU A 137 22.40 -11.82 25.27
C LEU A 137 22.33 -13.25 25.82
N GLU A 138 21.34 -14.04 25.40
CA GLU A 138 21.22 -15.44 25.81
C GLU A 138 22.43 -16.27 25.35
N SER A 139 22.91 -16.08 24.11
CA SER A 139 24.10 -16.77 23.60
C SER A 139 25.35 -16.45 24.44
N ARG A 140 25.55 -15.18 24.83
CA ARG A 140 26.69 -14.81 25.70
C ARG A 140 26.60 -15.46 27.07
N VAL A 141 25.42 -15.44 27.69
CA VAL A 141 25.21 -16.10 29.00
C VAL A 141 25.46 -17.60 28.90
N GLN A 142 25.08 -18.24 27.79
CA GLN A 142 25.37 -19.65 27.56
C GLN A 142 26.86 -19.94 27.36
N GLU A 143 27.59 -19.07 26.64
CA GLU A 143 29.04 -19.15 26.49
C GLU A 143 29.74 -19.03 27.84
N ASP A 144 29.37 -18.02 28.65
CA ASP A 144 29.93 -17.81 29.99
C ASP A 144 29.71 -19.03 30.90
N LEU A 145 28.50 -19.63 30.89
CA LEU A 145 28.19 -20.83 31.66
C LEU A 145 28.98 -22.06 31.19
N GLN A 146 29.21 -22.20 29.88
CA GLN A 146 30.02 -23.30 29.33
C GLN A 146 31.49 -23.17 29.71
N ASP A 147 32.00 -21.93 29.74
CA ASP A 147 33.36 -21.64 30.17
C ASP A 147 33.53 -21.97 31.67
N GLU A 148 32.59 -21.57 32.52
CA GLU A 148 32.56 -21.93 33.96
C GLU A 148 32.52 -23.45 34.18
N ASP A 149 31.61 -24.17 33.51
CA ASP A 149 31.51 -25.63 33.60
C ASP A 149 32.81 -26.34 33.15
N ALA A 150 33.48 -25.81 32.12
CA ALA A 150 34.74 -26.33 31.62
C ALA A 150 35.88 -26.14 32.64
N GLU A 151 35.92 -24.99 33.31
CA GLU A 151 36.85 -24.72 34.41
C GLU A 151 36.62 -25.67 35.59
N GLU A 152 35.39 -25.83 36.05
CA GLU A 152 35.05 -26.76 37.14
C GLU A 152 35.45 -28.20 36.81
N THR A 153 35.15 -28.64 35.58
CA THR A 153 35.53 -29.97 35.09
C THR A 153 37.05 -30.15 34.99
N ALA A 154 37.80 -29.09 34.64
CA ALA A 154 39.25 -29.12 34.61
C ALA A 154 39.85 -29.20 36.03
N VAL A 155 39.29 -28.45 36.99
CA VAL A 155 39.69 -28.48 38.40
C VAL A 155 39.41 -29.85 39.01
N ALA A 156 38.22 -30.42 38.79
CA ALA A 156 37.86 -31.75 39.29
C ALA A 156 38.80 -32.84 38.76
N ARG A 157 39.16 -32.80 37.47
CA ARG A 157 40.15 -33.72 36.88
C ARG A 157 41.54 -33.56 37.49
N ARG A 158 41.99 -32.32 37.73
CA ARG A 158 43.30 -32.04 38.36
C ARG A 158 43.33 -32.53 39.82
N ALA A 159 42.25 -32.35 40.57
CA ALA A 159 42.12 -32.82 41.94
C ALA A 159 42.11 -34.35 42.02
N GLY A 160 41.36 -35.03 41.14
CA GLY A 160 41.35 -36.50 41.04
C GLY A 160 42.71 -37.10 40.67
N ALA A 161 43.44 -36.45 39.75
CA ALA A 161 44.81 -36.88 39.39
C ALA A 161 45.81 -36.70 40.55
N SER A 162 45.64 -35.64 41.36
CA SER A 162 46.48 -35.40 42.54
C SER A 162 46.14 -36.33 43.71
N GLY A 163 44.88 -36.79 43.82
CA GLY A 163 44.42 -37.72 44.86
C GLY A 163 44.86 -39.18 44.64
N LEU A 164 45.21 -39.57 43.41
CA LEU A 164 45.72 -40.92 43.09
C LEU A 164 47.24 -41.09 43.32
N GLY A 165 47.91 -40.07 43.88
CA GLY A 165 49.36 -40.07 44.14
C GLY A 165 49.78 -40.50 45.55
N VAL A 166 48.87 -40.95 46.43
CA VAL A 166 49.18 -41.23 47.87
C VAL A 166 48.99 -42.70 48.28
N GLU A 167 48.94 -43.65 47.33
CA GLU A 167 48.98 -45.09 47.67
C GLU A 167 50.00 -45.88 46.83
N GLN A 168 51.24 -45.39 46.63
CA GLN A 168 52.38 -46.27 46.34
C GLN A 168 53.68 -45.70 46.95
N GLY A 169 54.11 -46.28 48.07
CA GLY A 169 55.33 -45.92 48.81
C GLY A 169 55.35 -46.57 50.20
N VAL A 170 55.35 -47.91 50.30
CA VAL A 170 56.51 -48.81 50.59
C VAL A 170 56.99 -48.72 52.06
N PRO A 171 57.37 -49.82 52.77
CA PRO A 171 57.44 -51.23 52.39
C PRO A 171 56.45 -52.16 53.09
#